data_AF-A0AAD6K6L3-F1
#
_entry.id   AF-A0AAD6K6L3-F1
#
_cell.length_a   1.000
_cell.length_b   1.000
_cell.length_c   1.000
_cell.angle_alpha   90.00
_cell.angle_beta   90.00
_cell.angle_gamma   90.00
#
_symmetry.space_group_name_H-M   'P 1'
#
loop_
_entity.id
_entity.type
_entity.pdbx_description
1 polymer ?
#
loop_
_entity_poly.entity_id
_entity_poly.type
_entity_poly.pdbx_seq_one_letter_code
_entity_poly.pdbx_strand_id
1 'polypeptide(L)'
;MAEDCCSFQLITGDGVLNREGLENFSRTTNLSQRGVSYAVVAIMGPQSGGKSTLLNKLFQTDFRMMDADDGRKQTTQGIWIAKAIGIEPFTIAIDVEGSDGRERGQV
;
A
#
# COMPACT_ATOMS: atom_id res chain seq x y z
N MET A 1 -13.16 8.86 -17.64
CA MET A 1 -11.70 8.86 -17.39
C MET A 1 -11.51 7.90 -16.23
N ALA A 2 -10.73 6.84 -16.40
CA ALA A 2 -10.49 5.91 -15.30
C ALA A 2 -9.84 6.71 -14.17
N GLU A 3 -10.36 6.60 -12.94
CA GLU A 3 -9.63 7.09 -11.78
C GLU A 3 -8.38 6.21 -11.68
N ASP A 4 -7.21 6.76 -12.01
CA ASP A 4 -5.96 6.02 -11.91
C ASP A 4 -5.71 5.71 -10.42
N CYS A 5 -5.58 4.42 -10.10
CA CYS A 5 -5.15 3.98 -8.78
C CYS A 5 -3.70 4.42 -8.60
N CYS A 6 -3.46 5.34 -7.66
CA CYS A 6 -2.12 5.75 -7.29
C CYS A 6 -1.76 5.10 -5.95
N SER A 7 -0.92 4.06 -5.98
CA SER A 7 -0.23 3.58 -4.79
C SER A 7 0.88 4.56 -4.38
N PHE A 8 1.04 4.76 -3.08
CA PHE A 8 2.01 5.70 -2.51
C PHE A 8 2.61 5.13 -1.22
N GLN A 9 3.92 5.32 -1.03
CA GLN A 9 4.62 4.90 0.18
C GLN A 9 4.40 5.91 1.32
N LEU A 10 3.51 5.56 2.25
CA LEU A 10 3.18 6.38 3.41
C LEU A 10 4.33 6.45 4.42
N ILE A 11 4.89 5.29 4.77
CA ILE A 11 6.04 5.18 5.67
C ILE A 11 7.13 4.43 4.91
N THR A 12 8.34 4.96 4.91
CA THR A 12 9.51 4.35 4.27
C THR A 12 10.05 3.17 5.10
N GLY A 13 10.99 2.39 4.54
CA GLY A 13 11.59 1.24 5.25
C GLY A 13 12.38 1.61 6.51
N ASP A 14 12.89 2.83 6.57
CA ASP A 14 13.57 3.46 7.72
C ASP A 14 12.59 4.13 8.71
N GLY A 15 11.27 4.04 8.48
CA GLY A 15 10.25 4.52 9.40
C GLY A 15 9.92 6.01 9.27
N VAL A 16 10.31 6.66 8.18
CA VAL A 16 10.02 8.09 7.94
C VAL A 16 8.65 8.24 7.27
N LEU A 17 7.81 9.10 7.83
CA LEU A 17 6.50 9.43 7.26
C LEU A 17 6.67 10.38 6.07
N ASN A 18 6.16 9.99 4.90
CA ASN A 18 6.14 10.86 3.72
C ASN A 18 4.94 11.83 3.79
N ARG A 19 5.16 12.98 4.45
CA ARG A 19 4.12 14.01 4.66
C ARG A 19 3.64 14.64 3.36
N GLU A 20 4.57 15.01 2.47
CA GLU A 20 4.26 15.64 1.19
C GLU A 20 3.41 14.72 0.30
N GLY A 21 3.79 13.44 0.23
CA GLY A 21 3.03 12.44 -0.51
C GLY A 21 1.64 12.19 0.09
N LEU A 22 1.50 12.22 1.43
CA LEU A 22 0.20 12.10 2.09
C LEU A 22 -0.71 13.30 1.80
N GLU A 23 -0.17 14.52 1.80
CA GLU A 23 -0.91 15.73 1.43
C GLU A 23 -1.37 15.66 -0.03
N ASN A 24 -0.49 15.24 -0.94
CA ASN A 24 -0.84 15.07 -2.35
C ASN A 24 -1.89 13.96 -2.56
N PHE A 25 -1.76 12.83 -1.86
CA PHE A 25 -2.75 11.75 -1.87
C PHE A 25 -4.11 12.24 -1.39
N SER A 26 -4.16 12.98 -0.29
CA SER A 26 -5.41 13.54 0.25
C SER A 26 -6.10 14.47 -0.76
N ARG A 27 -5.32 15.34 -1.43
CA ARG A 27 -5.82 16.27 -2.45
C ARG A 27 -6.32 15.55 -3.71
N THR A 28 -5.55 14.59 -4.23
CA THR A 28 -5.87 13.89 -5.49
C THR A 28 -7.05 12.94 -5.35
N THR A 29 -7.25 12.36 -4.16
CA THR A 29 -8.34 11.42 -3.89
C THR A 29 -9.59 12.08 -3.29
N ASN A 30 -9.52 13.37 -2.95
CA ASN A 30 -10.52 14.10 -2.17
C ASN A 30 -10.83 13.47 -0.80
N LEU A 31 -9.84 12.81 -0.17
CA LEU A 31 -10.00 12.18 1.14
C LEU A 31 -10.51 13.16 2.21
N SER A 32 -9.97 14.39 2.23
CA SER A 32 -10.37 15.44 3.18
C SER A 32 -11.86 15.81 3.11
N GLN A 33 -12.52 15.55 1.98
CA GLN A 33 -13.95 15.84 1.78
C GLN A 33 -14.85 14.68 2.20
N ARG A 34 -14.31 13.49 2.48
CA ARG A 34 -15.09 12.29 2.81
C ARG A 34 -15.62 12.28 4.25
N GLY A 35 -15.11 13.15 5.13
CA GLY A 35 -15.54 13.23 6.53
C GLY A 35 -15.37 11.89 7.24
N VAL A 36 -16.47 11.28 7.69
CA VAL A 36 -16.49 9.94 8.30
C VAL A 36 -16.86 8.81 7.31
N SER A 37 -17.16 9.15 6.05
CA SER A 37 -17.57 8.20 5.02
C SER A 37 -16.35 7.59 4.30
N TYR A 38 -15.47 6.96 5.07
CA TYR A 38 -14.35 6.20 4.53
C TYR A 38 -14.08 4.94 5.35
N ALA A 39 -13.50 3.95 4.71
CA ALA A 39 -13.01 2.73 5.34
C ALA A 39 -11.50 2.59 5.11
N VAL A 40 -10.84 1.90 6.03
CA VAL A 40 -9.41 1.56 5.93
C VAL A 40 -9.28 0.06 6.12
N VAL A 41 -8.61 -0.60 5.17
CA VAL A 41 -8.31 -2.03 5.22
C VAL A 41 -6.80 -2.18 5.18
N ALA A 42 -6.24 -2.85 6.19
CA ALA A 42 -4.82 -3.16 6.25
C ALA A 42 -4.60 -4.66 6.19
N ILE A 43 -3.54 -5.09 5.49
CA ILE A 43 -3.08 -6.47 5.51
C ILE A 43 -1.69 -6.55 6.13
N MET A 44 -1.53 -7.52 7.03
CA MET A 44 -0.27 -7.82 7.70
C MET A 44 0.00 -9.32 7.60
N GLY A 45 1.26 -9.72 7.57
CA GLY A 45 1.65 -11.10 7.46
C GLY A 45 3.09 -11.29 6.98
N PRO A 46 3.52 -12.55 6.78
CA PRO A 46 4.90 -12.87 6.44
C PRO A 46 5.37 -12.24 5.14
N GLN A 47 6.70 -12.13 4.98
CA GLN A 47 7.30 -11.70 3.72
C GLN A 47 6.97 -12.70 2.60
N SER A 48 6.68 -12.17 1.41
CA SER A 48 6.27 -12.98 0.25
C SER A 48 4.99 -13.82 0.43
N GLY A 49 4.16 -13.54 1.46
CA GLY A 49 2.88 -14.20 1.70
C GLY A 49 1.72 -13.81 0.76
N GLY A 50 1.99 -13.14 -0.38
CA GLY A 50 0.97 -12.75 -1.36
C GLY A 50 0.09 -11.55 -0.98
N LYS A 51 0.49 -10.74 0.02
CA LYS A 51 -0.26 -9.60 0.55
C LYS A 51 -0.66 -8.58 -0.53
N SER A 52 0.33 -7.99 -1.21
CA SER A 52 0.13 -7.00 -2.27
C SER A 52 -0.68 -7.57 -3.43
N THR A 53 -0.44 -8.84 -3.80
CA THR A 53 -1.23 -9.54 -4.83
C THR A 53 -2.71 -9.66 -4.44
N LEU A 54 -3.01 -9.97 -3.18
CA LEU A 54 -4.38 -10.07 -2.71
C LEU A 54 -5.07 -8.71 -2.71
N LEU A 55 -4.39 -7.66 -2.23
CA LEU A 55 -4.94 -6.30 -2.24
C LEU A 55 -5.19 -5.80 -3.67
N ASN A 56 -4.27 -6.03 -4.60
CA ASN A 56 -4.44 -5.64 -6.00
C ASN A 56 -5.68 -6.30 -6.62
N LYS A 57 -5.90 -7.59 -6.35
CA LYS A 57 -7.03 -8.35 -6.90
C LYS A 57 -8.37 -7.99 -6.25
N LEU A 58 -8.41 -7.80 -4.93
CA LEU A 58 -9.67 -7.56 -4.20
C LEU A 58 -10.11 -6.10 -4.21
N PHE A 59 -9.16 -5.18 -4.11
CA PHE A 59 -9.44 -3.75 -3.94
C PHE A 59 -9.14 -2.92 -5.20
N GLN A 60 -8.82 -3.58 -6.33
CA GLN A 60 -8.44 -2.92 -7.58
C GLN A 60 -7.32 -1.90 -7.37
N THR A 61 -6.25 -2.35 -6.70
CA THR A 61 -5.06 -1.54 -6.40
C THR A 61 -3.87 -1.94 -7.25
N ASP A 62 -2.82 -1.13 -7.24
CA ASP A 62 -1.63 -1.21 -8.09
C ASP A 62 -0.32 -1.36 -7.28
N PHE A 63 -0.37 -1.93 -6.07
CA PHE A 63 0.83 -2.10 -5.25
C PHE A 63 1.90 -2.90 -5.99
N ARG A 64 3.17 -2.50 -5.83
CA ARG A 64 4.31 -3.20 -6.42
C ARG A 64 4.31 -4.66 -5.99
N MET A 65 4.25 -5.56 -6.98
CA MET A 65 4.34 -7.00 -6.77
C MET A 65 5.78 -7.48 -6.98
N MET A 66 6.07 -8.64 -6.39
CA MET A 66 7.35 -9.30 -6.55
C MET A 66 7.50 -9.74 -8.00
N ASP A 67 8.61 -9.40 -8.63
CA ASP A 67 8.97 -9.98 -9.92
C ASP A 67 9.71 -11.31 -9.67
N ALA A 68 9.16 -12.40 -10.20
CA ALA A 68 9.75 -13.72 -10.03
C ALA A 68 11.05 -13.88 -10.82
N ASP A 69 11.23 -13.11 -11.90
CA ASP A 69 12.40 -13.18 -12.77
C ASP A 69 13.62 -12.44 -12.18
N ASP A 70 13.40 -11.51 -11.25
CA ASP A 70 14.43 -10.67 -10.62
C ASP A 70 14.90 -11.19 -9.23
N GLY A 71 14.40 -12.38 -8.85
CA GLY A 71 14.73 -13.11 -7.63
C GLY A 71 13.81 -12.85 -6.44
N ARG A 72 13.86 -13.72 -5.42
CA ARG A 72 13.11 -13.54 -4.16
C ARG A 72 13.74 -12.45 -3.30
N LYS A 73 13.35 -11.19 -3.53
CA LYS A 73 13.78 -10.03 -2.74
C LYS A 73 12.59 -9.38 -2.03
N GLN A 74 12.86 -8.63 -0.96
CA GLN A 74 11.87 -7.75 -0.36
C GLN A 74 11.17 -6.89 -1.42
N THR A 75 9.85 -7.00 -1.51
CA THR A 75 9.06 -6.25 -2.50
C THR A 75 8.46 -4.98 -1.92
N THR A 76 7.88 -5.09 -0.71
CA THR A 76 7.28 -3.96 0.02
C THR A 76 8.21 -3.59 1.16
N GLN A 77 8.73 -2.36 1.11
CA GLN A 77 9.45 -1.73 2.23
C GLN A 77 8.57 -0.64 2.83
N GLY A 78 8.50 -0.59 4.15
CA GLY A 78 7.65 0.32 4.90
C GLY A 78 6.16 0.02 4.74
N ILE A 79 5.34 1.08 4.68
CA ILE A 79 3.88 0.99 4.59
C ILE A 79 3.41 1.75 3.36
N TRP A 80 2.63 1.08 2.53
CA TRP A 80 2.06 1.64 1.31
C TRP A 80 0.55 1.78 1.46
N ILE A 81 -0.01 2.82 0.84
CA ILE A 81 -1.45 3.04 0.78
C ILE A 81 -1.91 3.26 -0.66
N ALA A 82 -3.14 2.88 -0.97
CA ALA A 82 -3.78 3.12 -2.25
C ALA A 82 -5.29 3.33 -2.05
N LYS A 83 -5.91 4.13 -2.92
CA LYS A 83 -7.38 4.23 -3.00
C LYS A 83 -7.92 3.01 -3.75
N ALA A 84 -8.88 2.31 -3.16
CA ALA A 84 -9.56 1.22 -3.82
C ALA A 84 -10.55 1.77 -4.87
N ILE A 85 -10.33 1.46 -6.15
CA ILE A 85 -11.14 1.98 -7.25
C ILE A 85 -12.45 1.20 -7.37
N GLY A 86 -13.57 1.91 -7.47
CA GLY A 86 -14.90 1.30 -7.63
C GLY A 86 -15.46 0.65 -6.36
N ILE A 87 -14.88 0.94 -5.19
CA ILE A 87 -15.36 0.46 -3.88
C ILE A 87 -15.91 1.63 -3.06
N GLU A 88 -17.14 1.48 -2.55
CA GLU A 88 -17.79 2.43 -1.65
C GLU A 88 -18.06 1.78 -0.27
N PRO A 89 -17.94 2.52 0.85
CA PRO A 89 -17.51 3.91 0.93
C PRO A 89 -16.04 4.07 0.50
N PHE A 90 -15.57 5.31 0.32
CA PHE A 90 -14.16 5.62 0.01
C PHE A 90 -13.20 4.72 0.81
N THR A 91 -12.54 3.77 0.16
CA THR A 91 -11.76 2.74 0.86
C THR A 91 -10.27 2.93 0.59
N ILE A 92 -9.48 2.98 1.65
CA ILE A 92 -8.01 2.99 1.59
C ILE A 92 -7.52 1.58 1.90
N ALA A 93 -6.77 0.99 0.97
CA ALA A 93 -6.02 -0.22 1.20
C ALA A 93 -4.63 0.12 1.74
N ILE A 94 -4.14 -0.63 2.73
CA ILE A 94 -2.82 -0.48 3.33
C ILE A 94 -2.06 -1.81 3.20
N ASP A 95 -0.94 -1.79 2.45
CA ASP A 95 -0.01 -2.90 2.35
C ASP A 95 1.17 -2.67 3.30
N VAL A 96 1.30 -3.53 4.30
CA VAL A 96 2.36 -3.46 5.31
C VAL A 96 3.52 -4.38 4.91
N GLU A 97 4.76 -3.89 5.06
CA GLU A 97 5.98 -4.70 4.92
C GLU A 97 5.84 -6.05 5.63
N GLY A 98 6.31 -7.11 4.97
CA GLY A 98 6.22 -8.47 5.52
C GLY A 98 7.10 -8.65 6.75
N SER A 99 6.60 -9.38 7.74
CA SER A 99 7.22 -9.48 9.08
C SER A 99 8.32 -10.54 9.25
N ASP A 100 8.79 -11.20 8.19
CA ASP A 100 9.75 -12.31 8.33
C ASP A 100 11.20 -11.87 8.12
N GLY A 101 11.90 -11.69 9.25
CA GLY A 101 13.23 -11.08 9.36
C GLY A 101 14.43 -11.97 9.03
N ARG A 102 14.59 -12.40 7.78
CA ARG A 102 15.92 -12.87 7.31
C ARG A 102 16.78 -11.77 6.70
N GLU A 103 16.17 -10.76 6.08
CA GLU A 103 16.92 -9.70 5.39
C GLU A 103 17.37 -8.55 6.32
N ARG A 104 16.69 -8.31 7.46
CA ARG A 104 17.17 -7.36 8.48
C ARG A 104 18.26 -7.95 9.41
N GLY A 105 18.54 -9.25 9.31
CA GLY A 105 19.35 -10.01 10.26
C GLY A 105 20.75 -10.42 9.78
N GLN A 106 21.23 -9.93 8.64
CA GLN A 106 22.64 -10.06 8.25
C GLN A 106 23.35 -8.74 8.54
N VAL A 107 23.96 -8.66 9.73
CA VAL A 107 25.04 -7.73 10.07
C VAL A 107 26.31 -8.54 10.21
#